data_AF-F2PPJ9-F1
#
_entry.id   AF-F2PPJ9-F1
#
_cell.length_a   1.000
_cell.length_b   1.000
_cell.length_c   1.000
_cell.angle_alpha   90.00
_cell.angle_beta   90.00
_cell.angle_gamma   90.00
#
_symmetry.space_group_name_H-M   'P 1'
#
loop_
_entity.id
_entity.type
_entity.pdbx_description
1 polymer ?
#
loop_
_entity_poly.entity_id
_entity_poly.type
_entity_poly.pdbx_seq_one_letter_code
_entity_poly.pdbx_strand_id
1 'polypeptide(L)'
;MAPSTPLSIATGAVQRLVKEEASYQREKKDQEQRLEKLSKETSDDENREYMLNQEVGPPLSVYSSGLGVFTYGANSFQRKALEETEKLLPQLKMKINEAVAKLERLLAEEGQKGVESDVAQITAAKEAISNAKTAIREIS
;
A
#
# COMPACT_ATOMS: atom_id res chain seq x y z
N MET A 1 -10.77 -31.93 -10.44
CA MET A 1 -10.42 -30.96 -9.37
C MET A 1 -11.56 -30.96 -8.36
N ALA A 2 -11.26 -30.96 -7.06
CA ALA A 2 -12.31 -30.77 -6.05
C ALA A 2 -12.94 -29.38 -6.23
N PRO A 3 -14.27 -29.23 -6.08
CA PRO A 3 -14.92 -27.92 -6.15
C PRO A 3 -14.38 -27.01 -5.05
N SER A 4 -14.24 -25.71 -5.36
CA SER A 4 -13.80 -24.72 -4.37
C SER A 4 -14.78 -24.67 -3.20
N THR A 5 -14.27 -24.88 -2.00
CA THR A 5 -15.04 -24.80 -0.75
C THR A 5 -15.12 -23.35 -0.28
N PRO A 6 -16.10 -23.01 0.58
CA PRO A 6 -16.13 -21.69 1.23
C PRO A 6 -14.82 -21.35 1.94
N LEU A 7 -14.20 -22.33 2.60
CA LEU A 7 -12.92 -22.16 3.31
C LEU A 7 -11.77 -21.81 2.35
N SER A 8 -11.65 -22.52 1.22
CA SER A 8 -10.58 -22.26 0.25
C SER A 8 -10.78 -20.92 -0.47
N ILE A 9 -12.03 -20.53 -0.75
CA ILE A 9 -12.37 -19.22 -1.31
C ILE A 9 -12.00 -18.10 -0.34
N ALA A 10 -12.37 -18.23 0.95
CA ALA A 10 -12.05 -17.26 1.98
C ALA A 10 -10.54 -17.15 2.22
N THR A 11 -9.83 -18.28 2.21
CA THR A 11 -8.36 -18.35 2.28
C THR A 11 -7.74 -17.54 1.14
N GLY A 12 -8.19 -17.77 -0.09
CA GLY A 12 -7.70 -17.04 -1.26
C GLY A 12 -8.02 -15.53 -1.20
N ALA A 13 -9.16 -15.15 -0.61
CA ALA A 13 -9.51 -13.74 -0.42
C ALA A 13 -8.55 -13.04 0.55
N VAL A 14 -8.26 -13.66 1.70
CA VAL A 14 -7.29 -13.14 2.67
C VAL A 14 -5.90 -13.02 2.03
N GLN A 15 -5.43 -14.05 1.32
CA GLN A 15 -4.14 -14.01 0.64
C GLN A 15 -4.02 -12.88 -0.40
N ARG A 16 -5.09 -12.58 -1.13
CA ARG A 16 -5.10 -11.47 -2.09
C ARG A 16 -5.00 -10.12 -1.39
N LEU A 17 -5.78 -9.92 -0.32
CA LEU A 17 -5.74 -8.66 0.44
C LEU A 17 -4.36 -8.44 1.10
N VAL A 18 -3.72 -9.50 1.60
CA VAL A 18 -2.35 -9.41 2.15
C VAL A 18 -1.33 -9.03 1.07
N LYS A 19 -1.46 -9.56 -0.15
CA LYS A 19 -0.60 -9.18 -1.28
C LYS A 19 -0.82 -7.74 -1.71
N GLU A 20 -2.06 -7.28 -1.71
CA GLU A 20 -2.43 -5.89 -1.99
C GLU A 20 -1.81 -4.95 -0.95
N GLU A 21 -1.88 -5.31 0.33
CA GLU A 21 -1.27 -4.55 1.43
C GLU A 21 0.25 -4.43 1.26
N ALA A 22 0.92 -5.56 0.99
CA ALA A 22 2.36 -5.57 0.74
C ALA A 22 2.74 -4.73 -0.50
N SER A 23 1.86 -4.64 -1.50
CA SER A 23 2.07 -3.80 -2.67
C SER A 23 2.02 -2.31 -2.29
N TYR A 24 1.01 -1.89 -1.52
CA TYR A 24 0.89 -0.50 -1.07
C TYR A 24 2.00 -0.09 -0.11
N GLN A 25 2.48 -0.98 0.76
CA GLN A 25 3.63 -0.71 1.63
C GLN A 25 4.93 -0.47 0.84
N ARG A 26 5.17 -1.29 -0.20
CA ARG A 26 6.33 -1.10 -1.09
C ARG A 26 6.24 0.23 -1.82
N GLU A 27 5.06 0.55 -2.37
CA GLU A 27 4.83 1.81 -3.06
C GLU A 27 5.04 3.02 -2.13
N LYS A 28 4.48 2.97 -0.91
CA LYS A 28 4.69 3.99 0.12
C LYS A 28 6.19 4.20 0.39
N LYS A 29 6.93 3.12 0.63
CA LYS A 29 8.37 3.17 0.90
C LYS A 29 9.15 3.78 -0.27
N ASP A 30 8.83 3.40 -1.50
CA ASP A 30 9.50 3.92 -2.70
C ASP A 30 9.22 5.42 -2.88
N GLN A 31 7.98 5.85 -2.59
CA GLN A 31 7.59 7.26 -2.62
C GLN A 31 8.32 8.06 -1.52
N GLU A 32 8.40 7.55 -0.29
CA GLU A 32 9.15 8.16 0.82
C GLU A 32 10.65 8.30 0.50
N GLN A 33 11.28 7.24 -0.01
CA GLN A 33 12.68 7.27 -0.41
C GLN A 33 12.95 8.29 -1.51
N ARG A 34 12.03 8.43 -2.47
CA ARG A 34 12.15 9.42 -3.54
C ARG A 34 12.02 10.84 -3.00
N LEU A 35 11.10 11.07 -2.06
CA LEU A 35 10.95 12.35 -1.39
C LEU A 35 12.18 12.70 -0.53
N GLU A 36 12.80 11.72 0.13
CA GLU A 36 14.02 11.92 0.92
C GLU A 36 15.23 12.27 0.04
N LYS A 37 15.38 11.61 -1.11
CA LYS A 37 16.43 11.98 -2.08
C LYS A 37 16.22 13.40 -2.60
N LEU A 38 14.97 13.72 -2.96
CA LEU A 38 14.62 15.05 -3.45
C LEU A 38 14.81 16.12 -2.36
N SER A 39 14.56 15.82 -1.09
CA SER A 39 14.81 16.77 0.01
C SER A 39 16.30 17.04 0.22
N LYS A 40 17.16 16.01 0.10
CA LYS A 40 18.62 16.15 0.20
C LYS A 40 19.22 16.89 -1.00
N GLU A 41 18.75 16.60 -2.21
CA GLU A 41 19.15 17.33 -3.42
C GLU A 41 18.72 18.80 -3.37
N THR A 42 17.64 19.13 -2.67
CA THR A 42 17.16 20.51 -2.51
C THR A 42 17.78 21.25 -1.32
N SER A 43 18.46 20.58 -0.39
CA SER A 43 19.18 21.21 0.74
C SER A 43 20.62 21.65 0.40
N ASP A 44 21.25 21.05 -0.61
CA ASP A 44 22.57 21.47 -1.13
C ASP A 44 22.47 22.65 -2.11
N ASP A 45 21.24 23.09 -2.41
CA ASP A 45 20.95 24.15 -3.37
C ASP A 45 20.74 25.48 -2.61
N GLU A 46 21.83 26.05 -2.07
CA GLU A 46 21.88 27.39 -1.43
C GLU A 46 21.28 28.51 -2.33
N ASN A 47 21.03 28.20 -3.61
CA ASN A 47 20.50 29.11 -4.61
C ASN A 47 18.95 29.16 -4.71
N ARG A 48 18.22 28.36 -3.90
CA ARG A 48 16.74 28.28 -3.98
C ARG A 48 16.03 29.56 -3.54
N GLU A 49 16.54 30.27 -2.54
CA GLU A 49 15.95 31.53 -2.08
C GLU A 49 16.05 32.65 -3.14
N TYR A 50 17.11 32.67 -3.94
CA TYR A 50 17.28 33.67 -5.00
C TYR A 50 16.33 33.46 -6.19
N MET A 51 15.95 32.21 -6.50
CA MET A 51 14.98 31.93 -7.57
C MET A 51 13.54 32.28 -7.15
N LEU A 52 13.19 32.08 -5.88
CA LEU A 52 11.87 32.43 -5.33
C LEU A 52 11.64 33.96 -5.27
N ASN A 53 12.68 34.75 -5.01
CA ASN A 53 12.57 36.21 -4.99
C ASN A 53 12.50 36.85 -6.40
N GLN A 54 12.86 36.11 -7.47
CA GLN A 54 12.74 36.59 -8.86
C GLN A 54 11.40 36.23 -9.53
N GLU A 55 10.63 35.27 -9.00
CA GLU A 55 9.33 34.85 -9.57
C GLU A 55 8.12 35.73 -9.16
N VAL A 56 8.34 36.98 -8.75
CA VAL A 56 7.26 37.99 -8.60
C VAL A 56 7.12 38.82 -9.88
N GLY A 57 6.94 38.16 -11.03
CA GLY A 57 6.69 38.78 -12.33
C GLY A 57 5.40 38.23 -12.97
N PRO A 58 4.57 39.07 -13.62
CA PRO A 58 3.24 38.67 -14.09
C PRO A 58 3.30 37.66 -15.25
N PRO A 59 2.22 36.92 -15.51
CA PRO A 59 2.27 35.69 -16.29
C PRO A 59 2.34 35.99 -17.78
N LEU A 60 3.40 35.54 -18.46
CA LEU A 60 3.44 35.54 -19.93
C LEU A 60 4.01 34.24 -20.49
N SER A 61 3.16 33.63 -21.31
CA SER A 61 3.37 32.73 -22.44
C SER A 61 4.46 31.66 -22.39
N VAL A 62 3.99 30.42 -22.61
CA VAL A 62 4.71 29.23 -23.10
C VAL A 62 5.91 29.60 -23.97
N TYR A 63 7.13 29.29 -23.50
CA TYR A 63 8.32 29.18 -24.35
C TYR A 63 8.99 27.82 -24.11
N SER A 64 9.05 27.03 -25.19
CA SER A 64 9.81 25.79 -25.28
C SER A 64 11.26 26.14 -25.62
N SER A 65 12.13 26.29 -24.62
CA SER A 65 13.58 26.31 -24.82
C SER A 65 14.34 26.00 -23.52
N GLY A 66 15.06 24.88 -23.51
CA GLY A 66 16.31 24.71 -22.75
C GLY A 66 16.22 24.55 -21.23
N LEU A 67 16.25 23.29 -20.76
CA LEU A 67 16.71 22.82 -19.45
C LEU A 67 16.48 23.72 -18.21
N GLY A 68 15.33 23.54 -17.60
CA GLY A 68 14.99 24.02 -16.26
C GLY A 68 13.64 23.45 -15.85
N VAL A 69 13.57 22.12 -15.70
CA VAL A 69 12.31 21.43 -15.40
C VAL A 69 11.83 21.87 -14.02
N PHE A 70 10.61 22.42 -13.97
CA PHE A 70 9.81 22.69 -12.79
C PHE A 70 9.82 21.51 -11.79
N THR A 71 10.79 21.46 -10.88
CA THR A 71 10.90 20.42 -9.86
C THR A 71 9.83 20.58 -8.76
N TYR A 72 9.29 21.80 -8.60
CA TYR A 72 8.21 22.10 -7.66
C TYR A 72 6.91 21.32 -7.97
N GLY A 73 6.57 21.17 -9.25
CA GLY A 73 5.39 20.40 -9.67
C GLY A 73 5.52 18.93 -9.27
N ALA A 74 6.66 18.30 -9.58
CA ALA A 74 6.90 16.89 -9.29
C ALA A 74 6.90 16.55 -7.79
N ASN A 75 7.42 17.43 -6.92
CA ASN A 75 7.38 17.23 -5.46
C ASN A 75 5.93 17.22 -4.92
N SER A 76 5.11 18.15 -5.40
CA SER A 76 3.70 18.24 -4.98
C SER A 76 2.86 17.02 -5.40
N PHE A 77 3.10 16.48 -6.61
CA PHE A 77 2.43 15.26 -7.07
C PHE A 77 2.87 14.03 -6.27
N GLN A 78 4.15 13.91 -5.95
CA GLN A 78 4.67 12.78 -5.15
C GLN A 78 4.12 12.79 -3.72
N ARG A 79 4.02 13.96 -3.08
CA ARG A 79 3.39 14.09 -1.77
C ARG A 79 1.90 13.74 -1.78
N LYS A 80 1.18 14.15 -2.83
CA LYS A 80 -0.25 13.78 -2.99
C LYS A 80 -0.44 12.28 -3.20
N ALA A 81 0.41 11.64 -4.01
CA ALA A 81 0.36 10.19 -4.21
C ALA A 81 0.60 9.43 -2.88
N LEU A 82 1.55 9.89 -2.07
CA LEU A 82 1.80 9.34 -0.73
C LEU A 82 0.60 9.49 0.20
N GLU A 83 0.01 10.68 0.25
CA GLU A 83 -1.17 10.94 1.07
C GLU A 83 -2.38 10.08 0.63
N GLU A 84 -2.56 9.87 -0.66
CA GLU A 84 -3.59 8.99 -1.20
C GLU A 84 -3.36 7.53 -0.79
N THR A 85 -2.13 7.01 -0.94
CA THR A 85 -1.77 5.65 -0.50
C THR A 85 -1.98 5.48 1.01
N GLU A 86 -1.57 6.45 1.82
CA GLU A 86 -1.75 6.43 3.27
C GLU A 86 -3.22 6.40 3.70
N LYS A 87 -4.11 7.07 2.97
CA LYS A 87 -5.55 7.05 3.24
C LYS A 87 -6.19 5.70 2.91
N LEU A 88 -5.62 4.91 2.00
CA LEU A 88 -6.15 3.61 1.61
C LEU A 88 -5.75 2.49 2.59
N LEU A 89 -4.58 2.59 3.24
CA LEU A 89 -4.08 1.57 4.17
C LEU A 89 -5.04 1.28 5.35
N PRO A 90 -5.66 2.27 6.03
CA PRO A 90 -6.66 2.01 7.06
C PRO A 90 -7.88 1.23 6.56
N GLN A 91 -8.36 1.55 5.35
CA GLN A 91 -9.50 0.84 4.76
C GLN A 91 -9.12 -0.60 4.43
N LEU A 92 -7.90 -0.83 3.94
CA LEU A 92 -7.40 -2.17 3.66
C LEU A 92 -7.22 -2.98 4.95
N LYS A 93 -6.72 -2.37 6.02
CA LYS A 93 -6.64 -2.98 7.36
C LYS A 93 -8.02 -3.47 7.84
N MET A 94 -9.06 -2.65 7.67
CA MET A 94 -10.44 -3.05 8.00
C MET A 94 -10.89 -4.25 7.17
N LYS A 95 -10.70 -4.21 5.84
CA LYS A 95 -11.06 -5.32 4.93
C LYS A 95 -10.34 -6.61 5.28
N ILE A 96 -9.03 -6.55 5.62
CA ILE A 96 -8.26 -7.72 6.03
C ILE A 96 -8.83 -8.28 7.34
N ASN A 97 -9.12 -7.44 8.35
CA ASN A 97 -9.72 -7.88 9.60
C ASN A 97 -11.07 -8.57 9.41
N GLU A 98 -11.95 -8.01 8.57
CA GLU A 98 -13.24 -8.61 8.25
C GLU A 98 -13.09 -9.96 7.53
N ALA A 99 -12.18 -10.05 6.57
CA ALA A 99 -11.88 -11.28 5.84
C ALA A 99 -11.28 -12.36 6.76
N VAL A 100 -10.38 -11.97 7.68
CA VAL A 100 -9.81 -12.85 8.70
C VAL A 100 -10.91 -13.36 9.63
N ALA A 101 -11.79 -12.49 10.13
CA ALA A 101 -12.89 -12.90 11.00
C ALA A 101 -13.84 -13.89 10.30
N LYS A 102 -14.11 -13.69 9.00
CA LYS A 102 -14.87 -14.64 8.20
C LYS A 102 -14.13 -15.98 8.04
N LEU A 103 -12.83 -15.94 7.78
CA LEU A 103 -12.00 -17.14 7.62
C LEU A 103 -11.92 -17.95 8.93
N GLU A 104 -11.77 -17.28 10.07
CA GLU A 104 -11.76 -17.91 11.40
C GLU A 104 -13.08 -18.64 11.71
N ARG A 105 -14.22 -18.07 11.33
CA ARG A 105 -15.53 -18.75 11.46
C ARG A 105 -15.60 -20.03 10.62
N LEU A 106 -15.23 -19.94 9.34
CA LEU A 106 -15.22 -21.11 8.44
C LEU A 106 -14.23 -22.19 8.91
N LEU A 107 -13.12 -21.78 9.52
CA LEU A 107 -12.13 -22.70 10.08
C LEU A 107 -12.68 -23.45 11.29
N ALA A 108 -13.46 -22.78 12.15
CA ALA A 108 -14.15 -23.42 13.26
C ALA A 108 -15.20 -24.43 12.77
N GLU A 109 -15.98 -24.07 11.75
CA GLU A 109 -16.95 -24.98 11.11
C GLU A 109 -16.26 -26.20 10.49
N GLU A 110 -15.17 -25.99 9.75
CA GLU A 110 -14.40 -27.09 9.16
C GLU A 110 -13.83 -28.02 10.23
N GLY A 111 -13.30 -27.47 11.33
CA GLY A 111 -12.77 -28.25 12.44
C GLY A 111 -13.80 -29.10 13.18
N GLN A 112 -15.10 -28.76 13.11
CA GLN A 112 -16.18 -29.56 13.71
C GLN A 112 -16.49 -30.84 12.92
N LYS A 113 -16.01 -30.96 11.67
CA LYS A 113 -16.24 -32.15 10.83
C LYS A 113 -15.39 -33.36 11.26
N GLY A 114 -14.45 -33.17 12.18
CA GLY A 114 -13.62 -34.26 12.70
C GLY A 114 -12.83 -34.95 11.59
N VAL A 115 -13.09 -36.24 11.37
CA VAL A 115 -12.38 -37.08 10.38
C VAL A 115 -12.66 -36.65 8.94
N GLU A 116 -13.79 -35.98 8.68
CA GLU A 116 -14.14 -35.49 7.34
C GLU A 116 -13.52 -34.12 7.00
N SER A 117 -12.79 -33.51 7.94
CA SER A 117 -12.18 -32.19 7.73
C SER A 117 -11.06 -32.24 6.70
N ASP A 118 -11.00 -31.23 5.82
CA ASP A 118 -9.85 -31.07 4.92
C ASP A 118 -8.67 -30.41 5.65
N VAL A 119 -7.74 -31.25 6.13
CA VAL A 119 -6.54 -30.82 6.87
C VAL A 119 -5.67 -29.87 6.04
N ALA A 120 -5.60 -30.04 4.72
CA ALA A 120 -4.81 -29.18 3.86
C ALA A 120 -5.41 -27.77 3.80
N GLN A 121 -6.73 -27.66 3.66
CA GLN A 121 -7.43 -26.37 3.69
C GLN A 121 -7.34 -25.70 5.06
N ILE A 122 -7.47 -26.45 6.16
CA ILE A 122 -7.29 -25.92 7.52
C ILE A 122 -5.88 -25.34 7.69
N THR A 123 -4.85 -26.05 7.22
CA THR A 123 -3.45 -25.60 7.33
C THR A 123 -3.23 -24.31 6.53
N ALA A 124 -3.68 -24.28 5.28
CA ALA A 124 -3.58 -23.09 4.43
C ALA A 124 -4.33 -21.88 5.00
N ALA A 125 -5.51 -22.10 5.59
CA ALA A 125 -6.29 -21.06 6.24
C ALA A 125 -5.57 -20.49 7.48
N LYS A 126 -4.98 -21.34 8.33
CA LYS A 126 -4.18 -20.89 9.48
C LYS A 126 -2.96 -20.07 9.06
N GLU A 127 -2.25 -20.50 8.03
CA GLU A 127 -1.12 -19.77 7.47
C GLU A 127 -1.55 -18.40 6.94
N ALA A 128 -2.66 -18.35 6.18
CA ALA A 128 -3.20 -17.10 5.66
C ALA A 128 -3.60 -16.13 6.79
N ILE A 129 -4.20 -16.63 7.88
CA ILE A 129 -4.52 -15.81 9.06
C ILE A 129 -3.25 -15.28 9.73
N SER A 130 -2.22 -16.12 9.88
CA SER A 130 -0.94 -15.71 10.47
C SER A 130 -0.30 -14.58 9.65
N ASN A 131 -0.21 -14.75 8.33
CA ASN A 131 0.36 -13.75 7.43
C ASN A 131 -0.46 -12.44 7.44
N ALA A 132 -1.80 -12.54 7.47
CA ALA A 132 -2.67 -11.38 7.58
C ALA A 132 -2.48 -10.62 8.89
N LYS A 133 -2.34 -11.32 10.02
CA LYS A 133 -2.08 -10.70 11.33
C LYS A 133 -0.72 -9.99 11.37
N THR A 134 0.29 -10.51 10.69
CA THR A 134 1.57 -9.81 10.51
C THR A 134 1.38 -8.54 9.69
N ALA A 135 0.76 -8.62 8.50
CA ALA A 135 0.51 -7.46 7.64
C ALA A 135 -0.27 -6.35 8.37
N ILE A 136 -1.33 -6.70 9.11
CA ILE A 136 -2.12 -5.73 9.90
C ILE A 136 -1.28 -4.98 10.94
N ARG A 137 -0.25 -5.62 11.52
CA ARG A 137 0.65 -5.01 12.51
C ARG A 137 1.65 -4.06 11.85
N GLU A 138 2.00 -4.30 10.60
CA GLU A 138 2.90 -3.43 9.81
C GLU A 138 2.19 -2.14 9.37
N ILE A 139 0.86 -2.17 9.22
CA ILE A 139 0.03 -0.97 9.07
C ILE A 139 -0.05 -0.22 10.41
N SER A 140 0.89 0.71 10.62
CA SER A 140 0.90 1.66 11.74
C SER A 140 -0.04 2.83 11.48
#